data_AF-A0A562RVF0-F1
#
_entry.id   AF-A0A562RVF0-F1
#
_cell.length_a   1.000
_cell.length_b   1.000
_cell.length_c   1.000
_cell.angle_alpha   90.00
_cell.angle_beta   90.00
_cell.angle_gamma   90.00
#
_symmetry.space_group_name_H-M   'P 1'
#
loop_
_entity.id
_entity.type
_entity.pdbx_description
1 polymer ?
#
loop_
_entity_poly.entity_id
_entity_poly.type
_entity_poly.pdbx_seq_one_letter_code
_entity_poly.pdbx_strand_id
1 'polypeptide(L)'
;MNTTSNPKLSTLLQQINNLKTEFLPLPEHAASACDTHTKERYLTLLASLAMADNAISEAESRLISLLRASMGLEVRNSALYEQAGNLDEEGLKDFFRAIKEADIAKSFILDALILCRLDGPLNPEAAEVLGHLTELMALGEEDLKVLVGLSCHVLGIENDTLIPFKWNTDFYRHWHPVLLGGKEKLTLKNIDLASSSPLKNFPNLTATVVDEKTGLEWMRCSMGQTWDGSTCVGDAKIYNLDEAMAAVEELNKKGGYCGHKDWRLPTIEELNTLVYCSSGKREPFKKTGYGEIYGGSCKGEYQKPTINLVAFPNTPSSWFWSSSPYANYGGSGWALSFDCGYVVPGKENGGICQLRLVRAGQ
;
A
#
# COMPACT_ATOMS: atom_id res chain seq x y z
N MET A 1 -6.70 18.51 17.12
CA MET A 1 -7.80 19.27 16.51
C MET A 1 -8.68 18.27 15.79
N ASN A 2 -9.96 18.16 16.17
CA ASN A 2 -10.91 17.20 15.62
C ASN A 2 -11.04 17.39 14.11
N THR A 3 -10.58 16.40 13.34
CA THR A 3 -10.83 16.29 11.91
C THR A 3 -12.31 16.02 11.73
N THR A 4 -13.06 17.05 11.37
CA THR A 4 -14.47 16.90 11.02
C THR A 4 -14.51 16.11 9.70
N SER A 5 -14.77 14.81 9.82
CA SER A 5 -14.99 13.89 8.70
C SER A 5 -15.98 14.51 7.72
N ASN A 6 -15.58 14.67 6.46
CA ASN A 6 -16.48 15.16 5.42
C ASN A 6 -17.53 14.08 5.14
N PRO A 7 -18.81 14.31 5.48
CA PRO A 7 -19.83 13.26 5.46
C PRO A 7 -20.11 12.73 4.05
N LYS A 8 -19.90 13.53 3.00
CA LYS A 8 -20.05 13.04 1.61
C LYS A 8 -18.92 12.10 1.21
N LEU A 9 -17.70 12.36 1.65
CA LEU A 9 -16.54 11.52 1.33
C LEU A 9 -16.56 10.21 2.13
N SER A 10 -17.01 10.24 3.39
CA SER A 10 -17.21 9.01 4.17
C SER A 10 -18.32 8.13 3.56
N THR A 11 -19.44 8.72 3.12
CA THR A 11 -20.48 7.99 2.39
C THR A 11 -19.96 7.40 1.09
N LEU A 12 -19.16 8.16 0.31
CA LEU A 12 -18.59 7.66 -0.94
C LEU A 12 -17.58 6.52 -0.72
N LEU A 13 -16.75 6.61 0.31
CA LEU A 13 -15.83 5.53 0.71
C LEU A 13 -16.59 4.26 1.10
N GLN A 14 -17.66 4.41 1.89
CA GLN A 14 -18.54 3.30 2.26
C GLN A 14 -19.18 2.67 1.02
N GLN A 15 -19.64 3.48 0.06
CA GLN A 15 -20.19 2.99 -1.22
C GLN A 15 -19.13 2.24 -2.05
N ILE A 16 -17.92 2.77 -2.16
CA ILE A 16 -16.82 2.11 -2.88
C ILE A 16 -16.42 0.80 -2.19
N ASN A 17 -16.39 0.75 -0.86
CA ASN A 17 -16.09 -0.47 -0.11
C ASN A 17 -17.18 -1.55 -0.33
N ASN A 18 -18.45 -1.14 -0.40
CA ASN A 18 -19.55 -2.04 -0.77
C ASN A 18 -19.46 -2.52 -2.24
N LEU A 19 -18.90 -1.72 -3.15
CA LEU A 19 -18.68 -2.15 -4.55
C LEU A 19 -17.49 -3.13 -4.67
N LYS A 20 -16.48 -3.05 -3.80
CA LYS A 20 -15.33 -3.97 -3.85
C LYS A 20 -15.72 -5.44 -3.64
N THR A 21 -16.80 -5.72 -2.88
CA THR A 21 -17.32 -7.09 -2.76
C THR A 21 -17.95 -7.61 -4.06
N GLU A 22 -18.37 -6.71 -4.96
CA GLU A 22 -18.93 -7.04 -6.27
C GLU A 22 -17.82 -7.20 -7.34
N PHE A 23 -16.77 -6.36 -7.28
CA PHE A 23 -15.68 -6.35 -8.27
C PHE A 23 -14.46 -7.20 -7.92
N LEU A 24 -14.31 -7.66 -6.67
CA LEU A 24 -13.23 -8.54 -6.22
C LEU A 24 -13.79 -9.69 -5.33
N PRO A 25 -14.65 -10.55 -5.87
CA PRO A 25 -15.22 -11.65 -5.09
C PRO A 25 -14.13 -12.67 -4.72
N LEU A 26 -14.27 -13.28 -3.55
CA LEU A 26 -13.53 -14.51 -3.25
C LEU A 26 -14.02 -15.62 -4.20
N PRO A 27 -13.13 -16.52 -4.65
CA PRO A 27 -13.55 -17.75 -5.31
C PRO A 27 -14.53 -18.53 -4.44
N GLU A 28 -15.26 -19.44 -5.07
CA GLU A 28 -16.25 -20.31 -4.44
C GLU A 28 -15.73 -20.96 -3.15
N HIS A 29 -16.46 -20.75 -2.06
CA HIS A 29 -16.12 -21.26 -0.72
C HIS A 29 -16.34 -22.78 -0.63
N ALA A 30 -15.62 -23.46 0.25
CA ALA A 30 -15.83 -24.89 0.52
C ALA A 30 -17.28 -25.22 0.94
N ALA A 31 -17.93 -24.29 1.64
CA ALA A 31 -19.32 -24.38 2.07
C ALA A 31 -20.35 -23.93 1.01
N SER A 32 -19.94 -23.58 -0.21
CA SER A 32 -20.85 -23.14 -1.30
C SER A 32 -21.91 -24.18 -1.65
N ALA A 33 -21.57 -25.46 -1.59
CA ALA A 33 -22.48 -26.57 -1.86
C ALA A 33 -23.39 -26.94 -0.66
N CYS A 34 -23.14 -26.38 0.52
CA CYS A 34 -23.96 -26.64 1.70
C CYS A 34 -25.34 -25.98 1.60
N ASP A 35 -26.28 -26.46 2.41
CA ASP A 35 -27.58 -25.82 2.56
C ASP A 35 -27.47 -24.46 3.28
N THR A 36 -28.52 -23.64 3.16
CA THR A 36 -28.58 -22.29 3.76
C THR A 36 -28.37 -22.30 5.27
N HIS A 37 -28.94 -23.29 5.98
CA HIS A 37 -28.81 -23.36 7.44
C HIS A 37 -27.36 -23.61 7.85
N THR A 38 -26.67 -24.54 7.19
CA THR A 38 -25.23 -24.80 7.43
C THR A 38 -24.38 -23.55 7.19
N LYS A 39 -24.63 -22.82 6.10
CA LYS A 39 -23.92 -21.57 5.78
C LYS A 39 -24.17 -20.46 6.81
N GLU A 40 -25.41 -20.32 7.28
CA GLU A 40 -25.76 -19.36 8.32
C GLU A 40 -25.08 -19.70 9.64
N ARG A 41 -25.15 -20.95 10.11
CA ARG A 41 -24.48 -21.38 11.35
C ARG A 41 -22.96 -21.15 11.29
N TYR A 42 -22.35 -21.42 10.14
CA TYR A 42 -20.93 -21.18 9.91
C TYR A 42 -20.56 -19.72 10.14
N LEU A 43 -21.25 -18.79 9.47
CA LEU A 43 -20.96 -17.36 9.57
C LEU A 43 -21.39 -16.75 10.91
N THR A 44 -22.43 -17.29 11.54
CA THR A 44 -22.88 -16.85 12.87
C THR A 44 -21.83 -17.16 13.94
N LEU A 45 -21.20 -18.35 13.92
CA LEU A 45 -20.12 -18.63 14.86
C LEU A 45 -18.86 -17.79 14.57
N LEU A 46 -18.53 -17.57 13.29
CA LEU A 46 -17.44 -16.65 12.93
C LEU A 46 -17.70 -15.23 13.44
N ALA A 47 -18.92 -14.71 13.27
CA ALA A 47 -19.30 -13.41 13.80
C ALA A 47 -19.23 -13.38 15.34
N SER A 48 -19.63 -14.45 16.02
CA SER A 48 -19.51 -14.56 17.48
C SER A 48 -18.06 -14.50 17.95
N LEU A 49 -17.12 -15.09 17.21
CA LEU A 49 -15.69 -15.03 17.51
C LEU A 49 -15.12 -13.62 17.29
N ALA A 50 -15.52 -12.93 16.22
CA ALA A 50 -15.14 -11.54 15.97
C ALA A 50 -15.68 -10.58 17.04
N MET A 51 -16.88 -10.85 17.57
CA MET A 51 -17.50 -10.05 18.63
C MET A 51 -16.81 -10.17 19.99
N ALA A 52 -15.83 -11.06 20.16
CA ALA A 52 -15.10 -11.22 21.43
C ALA A 52 -14.43 -9.91 21.90
N ASP A 53 -14.07 -9.02 20.97
CA ASP A 53 -13.46 -7.71 21.25
C ASP A 53 -14.49 -6.57 21.44
N ASN A 54 -15.73 -6.89 21.83
CA ASN A 54 -16.88 -6.01 22.11
C ASN A 54 -17.50 -5.26 20.92
N ALA A 55 -16.83 -5.12 19.78
CA ALA A 55 -17.43 -4.56 18.57
C ALA A 55 -16.79 -5.13 17.29
N ILE A 56 -17.62 -5.55 16.34
CA ILE A 56 -17.14 -6.00 15.02
C ILE A 56 -16.54 -4.80 14.29
N SER A 57 -15.30 -4.96 13.83
CA SER A 57 -14.58 -3.95 13.07
C SER A 57 -15.07 -3.83 11.62
N GLU A 58 -14.69 -2.76 10.92
CA GLU A 58 -14.98 -2.62 9.48
C GLU A 58 -14.30 -3.72 8.66
N ALA A 59 -13.08 -4.13 9.04
CA ALA A 59 -12.32 -5.17 8.36
C ALA A 59 -12.96 -6.55 8.54
N GLU A 60 -13.37 -6.88 9.76
CA GLU A 60 -14.11 -8.11 10.08
C GLU A 60 -15.45 -8.18 9.36
N SER A 61 -16.23 -7.09 9.40
CA SER A 61 -17.51 -7.02 8.72
C SER A 61 -17.37 -7.21 7.21
N ARG A 62 -16.29 -6.67 6.64
CA ARG A 62 -15.97 -6.83 5.23
C ARG A 62 -15.56 -8.26 4.88
N LEU A 63 -14.72 -8.91 5.70
CA LEU A 63 -14.36 -10.31 5.47
C LEU A 63 -15.60 -11.22 5.55
N ILE A 64 -16.46 -11.02 6.55
CA ILE A 64 -17.73 -11.76 6.67
C ILE A 64 -18.60 -11.55 5.41
N SER A 65 -18.64 -10.34 4.86
CA SER A 65 -19.36 -10.07 3.61
C SER A 65 -18.80 -10.84 2.41
N LEU A 66 -17.47 -10.94 2.31
CA LEU A 66 -16.79 -11.66 1.23
C LEU A 66 -17.01 -13.18 1.33
N LEU A 67 -16.89 -13.75 2.54
CA LEU A 67 -17.17 -15.16 2.80
C LEU A 67 -18.65 -15.49 2.52
N ARG A 68 -19.56 -14.61 2.96
CA ARG A 68 -20.99 -14.74 2.68
C ARG A 68 -21.28 -14.78 1.18
N ALA A 69 -20.66 -13.88 0.41
CA ALA A 69 -20.82 -13.84 -1.04
C ALA A 69 -20.24 -15.09 -1.72
N SER A 70 -19.06 -15.57 -1.30
CA SER A 70 -18.45 -16.78 -1.88
C SER A 70 -19.17 -18.08 -1.52
N MET A 71 -19.97 -18.10 -0.46
CA MET A 71 -20.89 -19.18 -0.12
C MET A 71 -22.24 -19.09 -0.86
N GLY A 72 -22.52 -17.96 -1.53
CA GLY A 72 -23.82 -17.71 -2.16
C GLY A 72 -24.96 -17.52 -1.16
N LEU A 73 -24.70 -16.89 -0.01
CA LEU A 73 -25.70 -16.68 1.04
C LEU A 73 -26.27 -15.26 1.00
N GLU A 74 -27.59 -15.11 0.85
CA GLU A 74 -28.23 -13.80 0.67
C GLU A 74 -28.58 -13.06 1.96
N VAL A 75 -28.41 -13.68 3.13
CA VAL A 75 -28.72 -13.09 4.45
C VAL A 75 -27.95 -11.78 4.69
N ARG A 76 -28.52 -10.83 5.44
CA ARG A 76 -27.78 -9.61 5.81
C ARG A 76 -26.84 -9.89 6.98
N ASN A 77 -25.65 -9.28 6.95
CA ASN A 77 -24.70 -9.38 8.07
C ASN A 77 -25.31 -8.98 9.41
N SER A 78 -26.19 -7.98 9.45
CA SER A 78 -26.88 -7.55 10.68
C SER A 78 -27.67 -8.67 11.34
N ALA A 79 -28.29 -9.56 10.56
CA ALA A 79 -29.03 -10.70 11.08
C ALA A 79 -28.07 -11.77 11.63
N LEU A 80 -26.93 -12.00 10.97
CA LEU A 80 -25.88 -12.90 11.47
C LEU A 80 -25.32 -12.39 12.80
N TYR A 81 -25.13 -11.08 12.96
CA TYR A 81 -24.62 -10.48 14.20
C TYR A 81 -25.62 -10.56 15.34
N GLU A 82 -26.91 -10.37 15.04
CA GLU A 82 -27.98 -10.58 16.03
C GLU A 82 -28.06 -12.04 16.47
N GLN A 83 -27.92 -13.00 15.54
CA GLN A 83 -27.86 -14.41 15.87
C GLN A 83 -26.60 -14.75 16.70
N ALA A 84 -25.45 -14.15 16.37
CA ALA A 84 -24.20 -14.37 17.07
C ALA A 84 -24.26 -13.89 18.53
N GLY A 85 -24.89 -12.74 18.77
CA GLY A 85 -25.10 -12.22 20.13
C GLY A 85 -26.06 -13.06 20.99
N ASN A 86 -26.85 -13.94 20.37
CA ASN A 86 -27.79 -14.84 21.05
C ASN A 86 -27.37 -16.31 20.94
N LEU A 87 -26.11 -16.59 20.61
CA LEU A 87 -25.64 -17.96 20.44
C LEU A 87 -25.62 -18.69 21.78
N ASP A 88 -26.30 -19.84 21.83
CA ASP A 88 -26.39 -20.70 23.01
C ASP A 88 -25.82 -22.11 22.73
N GLU A 89 -25.93 -23.00 23.72
CA GLU A 89 -25.42 -24.36 23.62
C GLU A 89 -26.10 -25.19 22.51
N GLU A 90 -27.38 -24.95 22.25
CA GLU A 90 -28.12 -25.63 21.18
C GLU A 90 -27.61 -25.18 19.80
N GLY A 91 -27.42 -23.87 19.62
CA GLY A 91 -26.82 -23.31 18.42
C GLY A 91 -25.40 -23.83 18.16
N LEU A 92 -24.58 -23.99 19.21
CA LEU A 92 -23.24 -24.58 19.11
C LEU A 92 -23.30 -26.06 18.68
N LYS A 93 -24.19 -26.86 19.27
CA LYS A 93 -24.38 -28.27 18.89
C LYS A 93 -24.80 -28.40 17.43
N ASP A 94 -25.75 -27.57 17.00
CA ASP A 94 -26.22 -27.53 15.63
C ASP A 94 -25.11 -27.14 14.65
N PHE A 95 -24.27 -26.17 15.02
CA PHE A 95 -23.09 -25.80 14.25
C PHE A 95 -22.12 -26.98 14.09
N PHE A 96 -21.75 -27.65 15.19
CA PHE A 96 -20.81 -28.78 15.12
C PHE A 96 -21.34 -29.93 14.27
N ARG A 97 -22.65 -30.21 14.36
CA ARG A 97 -23.30 -31.20 13.49
C ARG A 97 -23.14 -30.80 12.03
N ALA A 98 -23.49 -29.57 11.68
CA ALA A 98 -23.45 -29.08 10.30
C ALA A 98 -22.03 -29.07 9.70
N ILE A 99 -21.03 -28.59 10.45
CA ILE A 99 -19.63 -28.57 10.00
C ILE A 99 -19.06 -29.97 9.80
N LYS A 100 -19.39 -30.90 10.70
CA LYS A 100 -18.92 -32.28 10.63
C LYS A 100 -19.55 -33.04 9.46
N GLU A 101 -20.85 -32.84 9.21
CA GLU A 101 -21.56 -33.44 8.07
C GLU A 101 -21.03 -32.92 6.73
N ALA A 102 -20.66 -31.64 6.66
CA ALA A 102 -20.14 -31.02 5.45
C ALA A 102 -18.62 -31.18 5.25
N ASP A 103 -17.89 -31.75 6.21
CA ASP A 103 -16.42 -31.87 6.20
C ASP A 103 -15.67 -30.53 5.95
N ILE A 104 -16.17 -29.45 6.56
CA ILE A 104 -15.65 -28.08 6.39
C ILE A 104 -14.93 -27.55 7.65
N ALA A 105 -14.58 -28.41 8.60
CA ALA A 105 -13.96 -28.02 9.87
C ALA A 105 -12.63 -27.27 9.67
N LYS A 106 -11.80 -27.73 8.73
CA LYS A 106 -10.53 -27.08 8.39
C LYS A 106 -10.73 -25.70 7.76
N SER A 107 -11.74 -25.56 6.89
CA SER A 107 -12.13 -24.27 6.31
C SER A 107 -12.53 -23.29 7.39
N PHE A 108 -13.37 -23.75 8.34
CA PHE A 108 -13.86 -22.94 9.44
C PHE A 108 -12.72 -22.42 10.31
N ILE A 109 -11.83 -23.31 10.75
CA ILE A 109 -10.72 -22.90 11.62
C ILE A 109 -9.76 -21.98 10.88
N LEU A 110 -9.52 -22.19 9.57
CA LEU A 110 -8.71 -21.27 8.77
C LEU A 110 -9.35 -19.87 8.72
N ASP A 111 -10.63 -19.79 8.38
CA ASP A 111 -11.34 -18.50 8.30
C ASP A 111 -11.40 -17.82 9.67
N ALA A 112 -11.60 -18.57 10.75
CA ALA A 112 -11.62 -18.04 12.12
C ALA A 112 -10.25 -17.52 12.56
N LEU A 113 -9.16 -18.24 12.26
CA LEU A 113 -7.80 -17.78 12.53
C LEU A 113 -7.45 -16.51 11.75
N ILE A 114 -7.95 -16.38 10.52
CA ILE A 114 -7.77 -15.18 9.70
C ILE A 114 -8.59 -14.03 10.29
N LEU A 115 -9.88 -14.27 10.58
CA LEU A 115 -10.82 -13.28 11.10
C LEU A 115 -10.35 -12.69 12.43
N CYS A 116 -10.06 -13.53 13.43
CA CYS A 116 -9.64 -13.11 14.77
C CYS A 116 -8.23 -12.50 14.83
N ARG A 117 -7.54 -12.40 13.69
CA ARG A 117 -6.20 -11.81 13.56
C ARG A 117 -6.17 -10.68 12.53
N LEU A 118 -7.35 -10.21 12.08
CA LEU A 118 -7.44 -9.13 11.11
C LEU A 118 -6.88 -7.82 11.68
N ASP A 119 -7.32 -7.46 12.88
CA ASP A 119 -7.02 -6.16 13.48
C ASP A 119 -5.85 -6.17 14.47
N GLY A 120 -5.21 -7.34 14.68
CA GLY A 120 -4.14 -7.46 15.67
C GLY A 120 -3.69 -8.89 15.96
N PRO A 121 -2.83 -9.07 16.99
CA PRO A 121 -2.50 -10.39 17.49
C PRO A 121 -3.76 -11.09 17.99
N LEU A 122 -3.78 -12.42 17.90
CA LEU A 122 -4.91 -13.23 18.37
C LEU A 122 -5.16 -12.96 19.85
N ASN A 123 -6.37 -12.50 20.19
CA ASN A 123 -6.80 -12.31 21.57
C ASN A 123 -6.64 -13.65 22.35
N PRO A 124 -6.04 -13.64 23.57
CA PRO A 124 -5.95 -14.83 24.43
C PRO A 124 -7.28 -15.58 24.65
N GLU A 125 -8.39 -14.88 24.87
CA GLU A 125 -9.72 -15.48 25.05
C GLU A 125 -10.18 -16.15 23.75
N ALA A 126 -9.99 -15.49 22.60
CA ALA A 126 -10.30 -16.07 21.29
C ALA A 126 -9.40 -17.29 20.98
N ALA A 127 -8.13 -17.26 21.40
CA ALA A 127 -7.21 -18.38 21.27
C ALA A 127 -7.65 -19.58 22.10
N GLU A 128 -8.12 -19.37 23.32
CA GLU A 128 -8.66 -20.41 24.19
C GLU A 128 -9.91 -21.05 23.57
N VAL A 129 -10.86 -20.23 23.09
CA VAL A 129 -12.05 -20.73 22.39
C VAL A 129 -11.67 -21.52 21.16
N LEU A 130 -10.78 -21.01 20.30
CA LEU A 130 -10.31 -21.71 19.11
C LEU A 130 -9.62 -23.04 19.44
N GLY A 131 -8.84 -23.09 20.53
CA GLY A 131 -8.27 -24.32 21.05
C GLY A 131 -9.33 -25.38 21.32
N HIS A 132 -10.35 -25.03 22.11
CA HIS A 132 -11.46 -25.95 22.40
C HIS A 132 -12.28 -26.33 21.15
N LEU A 133 -12.49 -25.40 20.22
CA LEU A 133 -13.17 -25.69 18.96
C LEU A 133 -12.36 -26.73 18.14
N THR A 134 -11.04 -26.59 18.06
CA THR A 134 -10.19 -27.54 17.32
C THR A 134 -10.21 -28.94 17.92
N GLU A 135 -10.22 -29.04 19.25
CA GLU A 135 -10.37 -30.32 19.96
C GLU A 135 -11.71 -30.98 19.65
N LEU A 136 -12.82 -30.23 19.71
CA LEU A 136 -14.16 -30.73 19.39
C LEU A 136 -14.31 -31.14 17.92
N MET A 137 -13.55 -30.50 17.03
CA MET A 137 -13.48 -30.85 15.60
C MET A 137 -12.51 -31.99 15.30
N ALA A 138 -11.84 -32.55 16.32
CA ALA A 138 -10.84 -33.61 16.18
C ALA A 138 -9.68 -33.24 15.22
N LEU A 139 -9.28 -31.97 15.20
CA LEU A 139 -8.13 -31.51 14.42
C LEU A 139 -6.85 -31.75 15.23
N GLY A 140 -5.91 -32.49 14.63
CA GLY A 140 -4.64 -32.82 15.30
C GLY A 140 -3.61 -31.69 15.22
N GLU A 141 -2.53 -31.83 15.98
CA GLU A 141 -1.43 -30.84 16.02
C GLU A 141 -0.87 -30.51 14.62
N GLU A 142 -0.78 -31.51 13.73
CA GLU A 142 -0.33 -31.30 12.35
C GLU A 142 -1.32 -30.49 11.52
N ASP A 143 -2.63 -30.68 11.71
CA ASP A 143 -3.65 -29.87 11.05
C ASP A 143 -3.57 -28.42 11.56
N LEU A 144 -3.45 -28.22 12.87
CA LEU A 144 -3.29 -26.88 13.45
C LEU A 144 -2.03 -26.18 12.94
N LYS A 145 -0.88 -26.86 12.87
CA LYS A 145 0.36 -26.29 12.29
C LYS A 145 0.12 -25.78 10.87
N VAL A 146 -0.54 -26.59 10.03
CA VAL A 146 -0.85 -26.20 8.65
C VAL A 146 -1.80 -25.01 8.60
N LEU A 147 -2.87 -25.03 9.41
CA LEU A 147 -3.88 -23.95 9.45
C LEU A 147 -3.30 -22.63 9.98
N VAL A 148 -2.44 -22.69 11.00
CA VAL A 148 -1.69 -21.53 11.50
C VAL A 148 -0.70 -21.03 10.45
N GLY A 149 0.00 -21.94 9.76
CA GLY A 149 0.88 -21.60 8.63
C GLY A 149 0.14 -20.87 7.51
N LEU A 150 -0.99 -21.43 7.06
CA LEU A 150 -1.84 -20.87 6.01
C LEU A 150 -2.42 -19.52 6.41
N SER A 151 -2.95 -19.39 7.64
CA SER A 151 -3.46 -18.10 8.14
C SER A 151 -2.35 -17.06 8.18
N CYS A 152 -1.16 -17.37 8.72
CA CYS A 152 -0.03 -16.44 8.66
C CYS A 152 0.33 -16.02 7.23
N HIS A 153 0.30 -16.96 6.27
CA HIS A 153 0.58 -16.66 4.86
C HIS A 153 -0.47 -15.73 4.25
N VAL A 154 -1.76 -16.01 4.48
CA VAL A 154 -2.88 -15.14 4.05
C VAL A 154 -2.75 -13.75 4.67
N LEU A 155 -2.38 -13.69 5.95
CA LEU A 155 -2.27 -12.44 6.69
C LEU A 155 -0.98 -11.66 6.34
N GLY A 156 0.03 -12.33 5.75
CA GLY A 156 1.35 -11.75 5.47
C GLY A 156 2.28 -11.69 6.68
N ILE A 157 2.04 -12.52 7.69
CA ILE A 157 2.83 -12.61 8.92
C ILE A 157 3.99 -13.58 8.68
N GLU A 158 5.21 -13.17 9.04
CA GLU A 158 6.40 -14.03 8.94
C GLU A 158 6.23 -15.28 9.81
N ASN A 159 6.40 -16.46 9.21
CA ASN A 159 6.29 -17.75 9.88
C ASN A 159 7.14 -18.79 9.14
N ASP A 160 7.97 -19.53 9.87
CA ASP A 160 8.88 -20.57 9.34
C ASP A 160 8.19 -21.92 9.10
N THR A 161 6.86 -21.98 9.27
CA THR A 161 6.09 -23.20 9.08
C THR A 161 6.11 -23.61 7.60
N LEU A 162 6.77 -24.72 7.31
CA LEU A 162 6.71 -25.36 5.99
C LEU A 162 5.28 -25.84 5.75
N ILE A 163 4.60 -25.23 4.78
CA ILE A 163 3.27 -25.66 4.33
C ILE A 163 3.48 -26.77 3.29
N PRO A 164 3.21 -28.05 3.59
CA PRO A 164 3.30 -29.10 2.59
C PRO A 164 2.19 -28.90 1.55
N PHE A 165 2.54 -28.28 0.42
CA PHE A 165 1.64 -28.06 -0.70
C PHE A 165 1.16 -29.40 -1.28
N LYS A 166 -0.08 -29.80 -0.97
CA LYS A 166 -0.77 -30.93 -1.62
C LYS A 166 -1.93 -30.39 -2.46
N TRP A 167 -1.86 -30.65 -3.76
CA TRP A 167 -2.74 -30.16 -4.83
C TRP A 167 -4.22 -30.59 -4.75
N ASN A 168 -4.63 -31.34 -3.72
CA ASN A 168 -5.98 -31.89 -3.57
C ASN A 168 -6.69 -31.36 -2.32
N THR A 169 -6.99 -30.06 -2.26
CA THR A 169 -7.51 -29.42 -1.05
C THR A 169 -8.60 -28.39 -1.37
N ASP A 170 -9.84 -28.85 -1.49
CA ASP A 170 -11.00 -28.00 -1.71
C ASP A 170 -11.27 -27.03 -0.54
N PHE A 171 -10.78 -27.33 0.66
CA PHE A 171 -11.15 -26.63 1.89
C PHE A 171 -10.66 -25.16 1.98
N TYR A 172 -9.57 -24.80 1.29
CA TYR A 172 -9.04 -23.42 1.27
C TYR A 172 -9.01 -22.82 -0.14
N ARG A 173 -9.81 -23.37 -1.07
CA ARG A 173 -9.84 -22.93 -2.47
C ARG A 173 -10.14 -21.45 -2.63
N HIS A 174 -10.97 -20.87 -1.76
CA HIS A 174 -11.27 -19.43 -1.73
C HIS A 174 -10.05 -18.57 -1.38
N TRP A 175 -9.03 -19.14 -0.72
CA TRP A 175 -7.78 -18.46 -0.42
C TRP A 175 -6.70 -18.65 -1.49
N HIS A 176 -6.91 -19.50 -2.52
CA HIS A 176 -5.91 -19.77 -3.57
C HIS A 176 -5.35 -18.51 -4.26
N PRO A 177 -6.15 -17.49 -4.63
CA PRO A 177 -5.61 -16.27 -5.23
C PRO A 177 -4.59 -15.56 -4.33
N VAL A 178 -4.79 -15.63 -3.01
CA VAL A 178 -3.87 -15.07 -2.01
C VAL A 178 -2.63 -15.94 -1.86
N LEU A 179 -2.80 -17.26 -1.84
CA LEU A 179 -1.74 -18.24 -1.60
C LEU A 179 -0.83 -18.50 -2.83
N LEU A 180 -1.31 -18.31 -4.06
CA LEU A 180 -0.60 -18.62 -5.31
C LEU A 180 -0.09 -17.37 -6.07
N GLY A 181 -0.45 -16.18 -5.61
CA GLY A 181 -0.18 -14.91 -6.27
C GLY A 181 1.28 -14.44 -6.14
N GLY A 182 2.13 -14.80 -7.10
CA GLY A 182 3.52 -14.35 -7.19
C GLY A 182 3.77 -12.88 -7.57
N LYS A 183 2.78 -11.98 -7.61
CA LYS A 183 3.03 -10.53 -7.88
C LYS A 183 2.13 -9.50 -7.17
N GLU A 184 1.06 -9.90 -6.49
CA GLU A 184 0.34 -9.00 -5.57
C GLU A 184 -0.09 -9.82 -4.36
N LYS A 185 0.70 -9.76 -3.28
CA LYS A 185 0.33 -10.37 -2.00
C LYS A 185 -0.98 -9.71 -1.53
N LEU A 186 -2.07 -10.47 -1.48
CA LEU A 186 -3.24 -10.12 -0.67
C LEU A 186 -2.89 -10.29 0.81
N THR A 187 -2.03 -9.41 1.32
CA THR A 187 -1.77 -9.28 2.78
C THR A 187 -2.95 -8.60 3.46
N LEU A 188 -3.04 -8.66 4.80
CA LEU A 188 -4.01 -7.92 5.61
C LEU A 188 -4.21 -6.44 5.20
N LYS A 189 -3.17 -5.80 4.66
CA LYS A 189 -3.26 -4.46 4.07
C LYS A 189 -4.37 -4.34 3.02
N ASN A 190 -4.70 -5.42 2.30
CA ASN A 190 -5.73 -5.44 1.25
C ASN A 190 -7.17 -5.64 1.76
N ILE A 191 -7.35 -6.18 2.97
CA ILE A 191 -8.66 -6.25 3.64
C ILE A 191 -8.90 -4.95 4.44
N ASP A 192 -7.85 -4.44 5.08
CA ASP A 192 -7.78 -3.14 5.77
C ASP A 192 -7.72 -1.91 4.80
N LEU A 193 -7.64 -2.20 3.50
CA LEU A 193 -7.81 -1.25 2.37
C LEU A 193 -9.27 -0.78 2.20
N ALA A 194 -10.16 -1.10 3.14
CA ALA A 194 -11.39 -0.36 3.35
C ALA A 194 -11.10 1.02 3.96
N SER A 195 -10.01 1.15 4.74
CA SER A 195 -9.58 2.43 5.30
C SER A 195 -8.35 3.02 4.60
N SER A 196 -7.49 2.24 3.91
CA SER A 196 -6.23 2.78 3.41
C SER A 196 -5.95 2.46 1.94
N SER A 197 -6.40 3.33 1.02
CA SER A 197 -5.98 3.36 -0.39
C SER A 197 -4.51 2.92 -0.60
N PRO A 198 -4.10 2.31 -1.73
CA PRO A 198 -2.69 2.09 -2.04
C PRO A 198 -1.88 3.40 -1.97
N LEU A 199 -2.57 4.54 -2.10
CA LEU A 199 -2.06 5.90 -1.89
C LEU A 199 -1.72 6.26 -0.43
N LYS A 200 -2.22 5.53 0.58
CA LYS A 200 -1.91 5.71 2.02
C LYS A 200 -0.61 5.03 2.47
N ASN A 201 -0.17 3.99 1.75
CA ASN A 201 1.12 3.33 1.98
C ASN A 201 2.30 4.09 1.35
N PHE A 202 2.03 5.17 0.63
CA PHE A 202 3.00 6.24 0.43
C PHE A 202 2.95 7.09 1.71
N PRO A 203 4.06 7.24 2.46
CA PRO A 203 4.10 7.76 3.83
C PRO A 203 3.59 9.20 3.93
N ASN A 204 2.27 9.39 3.95
CA ASN A 204 1.65 10.56 3.33
C ASN A 204 2.19 10.75 1.89
N LEU A 205 1.37 11.27 0.98
CA LEU A 205 1.98 12.18 0.03
C LEU A 205 2.25 13.46 0.85
N THR A 206 3.27 13.44 1.72
CA THR A 206 3.77 14.69 2.30
C THR A 206 4.19 15.55 1.12
N ALA A 207 4.28 16.85 1.34
CA ALA A 207 4.83 17.73 0.33
C ALA A 207 6.32 17.43 0.03
N THR A 208 6.90 16.40 0.65
CA THR A 208 8.26 15.88 0.48
C THR A 208 8.28 14.39 0.06
N VAL A 209 9.45 13.91 -0.36
CA VAL A 209 9.72 12.52 -0.78
C VAL A 209 11.07 12.10 -0.21
N VAL A 210 11.13 11.01 0.55
CA VAL A 210 12.41 10.42 0.98
C VAL A 210 12.86 9.41 -0.07
N ASP A 211 14.08 9.59 -0.59
CA ASP A 211 14.75 8.62 -1.46
C ASP A 211 15.46 7.58 -0.60
N GLU A 212 14.86 6.39 -0.48
CA GLU A 212 15.37 5.28 0.34
C GLU A 212 16.78 4.82 -0.08
N LYS A 213 17.21 5.09 -1.32
CA LYS A 213 18.55 4.67 -1.79
C LYS A 213 19.64 5.59 -1.29
N THR A 214 19.36 6.89 -1.25
CA THR A 214 20.35 7.93 -0.91
C THR A 214 20.17 8.44 0.51
N GLY A 215 19.02 8.17 1.13
CA GLY A 215 18.62 8.78 2.40
C GLY A 215 18.37 10.28 2.27
N LEU A 216 18.19 10.81 1.06
CA LEU A 216 17.91 12.24 0.84
C LEU A 216 16.42 12.51 0.89
N GLU A 217 16.03 13.67 1.40
CA GLU A 217 14.64 14.13 1.37
C GLU A 217 14.49 15.25 0.33
N TRP A 218 13.51 15.10 -0.56
CA TRP A 218 13.24 15.96 -1.69
C TRP A 218 11.93 16.71 -1.53
N MET A 219 11.83 17.93 -2.02
CA MET A 219 10.53 18.55 -2.26
C MET A 219 9.79 17.75 -3.34
N ARG A 220 8.51 17.44 -3.09
CA ARG A 220 7.65 16.69 -4.02
C ARG A 220 7.29 17.51 -5.25
N CYS A 221 7.00 18.79 -5.05
CA CYS A 221 6.70 19.72 -6.13
C CYS A 221 7.94 20.48 -6.58
N SER A 222 7.98 20.85 -7.86
CA SER A 222 8.98 21.79 -8.34
C SER A 222 8.71 23.16 -7.73
N MET A 223 9.75 23.96 -7.53
CA MET A 223 9.61 25.29 -6.92
C MET A 223 8.69 26.17 -7.78
N GLY A 224 7.67 26.77 -7.16
CA GLY A 224 6.61 27.54 -7.82
C GLY A 224 5.26 26.83 -7.81
N GLN A 225 5.26 25.51 -7.70
CA GLN A 225 4.06 24.70 -7.54
C GLN A 225 3.72 24.51 -6.05
N THR A 226 2.47 24.16 -5.77
CA THR A 226 1.99 23.87 -4.41
C THR A 226 1.45 22.44 -4.34
N TRP A 227 1.74 21.76 -3.24
CA TRP A 227 1.16 20.45 -2.97
C TRP A 227 -0.27 20.60 -2.42
N ASP A 228 -1.27 19.99 -3.07
CA ASP A 228 -2.67 20.08 -2.64
C ASP A 228 -3.15 18.92 -1.76
N GLY A 229 -2.25 17.98 -1.44
CA GLY A 229 -2.59 16.71 -0.78
C GLY A 229 -2.66 15.51 -1.72
N SER A 230 -2.71 15.73 -3.04
CA SER A 230 -2.82 14.70 -4.06
C SER A 230 -1.88 14.88 -5.26
N THR A 231 -1.64 16.12 -5.68
CA THR A 231 -0.77 16.46 -6.81
C THR A 231 -0.11 17.82 -6.61
N CYS A 232 0.84 18.14 -7.50
CA CYS A 232 1.44 19.47 -7.58
C CYS A 232 0.59 20.35 -8.50
N VAL A 233 0.02 21.42 -7.95
CA VAL A 233 -0.82 22.38 -8.66
C VAL A 233 -0.08 23.69 -8.92
N GLY A 234 -0.46 24.37 -9.99
CA GLY A 234 0.22 25.57 -10.49
C GLY A 234 1.45 25.27 -11.34
N ASP A 235 2.08 26.34 -11.81
CA ASP A 235 3.23 26.26 -12.70
C ASP A 235 4.55 26.30 -11.93
N ALA A 236 5.49 25.45 -12.34
CA ALA A 236 6.86 25.54 -11.83
C ALA A 236 7.50 26.84 -12.34
N LYS A 237 8.10 27.59 -11.43
CA LYS A 237 8.83 28.81 -11.75
C LYS A 237 10.17 28.46 -12.37
N ILE A 238 10.62 29.34 -13.24
CA ILE A 238 11.90 29.25 -13.92
C ILE A 238 12.81 30.33 -13.35
N TYR A 239 14.07 29.99 -13.13
CA TYR A 239 15.06 30.84 -12.47
C TYR A 239 16.35 30.82 -13.27
N ASN A 240 17.06 31.95 -13.31
CA ASN A 240 18.50 31.88 -13.53
C ASN A 240 19.24 31.35 -12.29
N LEU A 241 20.52 31.02 -12.40
CA LEU A 241 21.25 30.37 -11.31
C LEU A 241 21.36 31.25 -10.05
N ASP A 242 21.57 32.56 -10.23
CA ASP A 242 21.67 33.51 -9.10
C ASP A 242 20.32 33.67 -8.40
N GLU A 243 19.24 33.81 -9.18
CA GLU A 243 17.86 33.81 -8.68
C GLU A 243 17.50 32.51 -7.98
N ALA A 244 17.99 31.37 -8.48
CA ALA A 244 17.76 30.07 -7.88
C ALA A 244 18.38 29.98 -6.49
N MET A 245 19.64 30.37 -6.34
CA MET A 245 20.31 30.40 -5.05
C MET A 245 19.61 31.36 -4.08
N ALA A 246 19.26 32.57 -4.55
CA ALA A 246 18.55 33.56 -3.74
C ALA A 246 17.16 33.06 -3.30
N ALA A 247 16.41 32.39 -4.18
CA ALA A 247 15.09 31.85 -3.88
C ALA A 247 15.14 30.75 -2.81
N VAL A 248 16.17 29.92 -2.82
CA VAL A 248 16.40 28.88 -1.79
C VAL A 248 16.73 29.51 -0.45
N GLU A 249 17.61 30.52 -0.42
CA GLU A 249 17.91 31.26 0.80
C GLU A 249 16.66 31.95 1.37
N GLU A 250 15.87 32.59 0.51
CA GLU A 250 14.65 33.29 0.90
C GLU A 250 13.61 32.32 1.48
N LEU A 251 13.42 31.15 0.85
CA LEU A 251 12.55 30.09 1.35
C LEU A 251 12.93 29.71 2.79
N ASN A 252 14.21 29.43 3.03
CA ASN A 252 14.70 29.05 4.35
C ASN A 252 14.58 30.18 5.38
N LYS A 253 14.86 31.43 4.98
CA LYS A 253 14.70 32.64 5.82
C LYS A 253 13.23 32.85 6.23
N LYS A 254 12.27 32.56 5.34
CA LYS A 254 10.82 32.74 5.58
C LYS A 254 10.17 31.62 6.41
N GLY A 255 10.95 30.73 6.98
CA GLY A 255 10.42 29.62 7.80
C GLY A 255 10.62 28.26 7.16
N GLY A 256 11.13 28.21 5.93
CA GLY A 256 11.43 26.98 5.21
C GLY A 256 10.20 26.33 4.59
N TYR A 257 10.28 25.02 4.40
CA TYR A 257 9.21 24.21 3.82
C TYR A 257 9.01 22.93 4.62
N CYS A 258 7.76 22.57 4.87
CA CYS A 258 7.38 21.41 5.70
C CYS A 258 8.09 21.36 7.07
N GLY A 259 8.32 22.51 7.69
CA GLY A 259 8.97 22.61 9.01
C GLY A 259 10.51 22.57 8.97
N HIS A 260 11.12 22.49 7.78
CA HIS A 260 12.57 22.39 7.59
C HIS A 260 13.12 23.63 6.88
N LYS A 261 14.30 24.11 7.31
CA LYS A 261 14.94 25.36 6.84
C LYS A 261 16.33 25.14 6.24
N ASP A 262 16.67 23.90 5.95
CA ASP A 262 17.95 23.41 5.44
C ASP A 262 17.82 22.92 3.99
N TRP A 263 16.83 23.43 3.25
CA TRP A 263 16.65 23.11 1.83
C TRP A 263 17.77 23.70 0.99
N ARG A 264 18.28 22.92 0.04
CA ARG A 264 19.33 23.34 -0.89
C ARG A 264 19.06 22.88 -2.31
N LEU A 265 19.78 23.45 -3.26
CA LEU A 265 19.87 22.87 -4.60
C LEU A 265 20.65 21.54 -4.54
N PRO A 266 20.17 20.50 -5.24
CA PRO A 266 20.84 19.21 -5.31
C PRO A 266 22.14 19.33 -6.08
N THR A 267 23.12 18.48 -5.78
CA THR A 267 24.25 18.29 -6.71
C THR A 267 23.77 17.61 -7.98
N ILE A 268 24.54 17.70 -9.06
CA ILE A 268 24.15 17.03 -10.31
C ILE A 268 24.12 15.52 -10.15
N GLU A 269 25.00 14.95 -9.32
CA GLU A 269 24.99 13.52 -8.99
C GLU A 269 23.71 13.12 -8.25
N GLU A 270 23.24 13.93 -7.29
CA GLU A 270 21.98 13.71 -6.57
C GLU A 270 20.77 13.85 -7.49
N LEU A 271 20.69 14.93 -8.28
CA LEU A 271 19.57 15.16 -9.19
C LEU A 271 19.47 14.04 -10.24
N ASN A 272 20.61 13.48 -10.65
CA ASN A 272 20.71 12.39 -11.59
C ASN A 272 20.16 11.05 -11.05
N THR A 273 20.06 10.86 -9.73
CA THR A 273 19.43 9.66 -9.14
C THR A 273 17.92 9.63 -9.34
N LEU A 274 17.28 10.80 -9.52
CA LEU A 274 15.84 10.90 -9.75
C LEU A 274 15.42 10.47 -11.16
N VAL A 275 16.35 10.37 -12.10
CA VAL A 275 16.02 10.01 -13.48
C VAL A 275 15.53 8.57 -13.56
N TYR A 276 14.30 8.43 -14.06
CA TYR A 276 13.63 7.16 -14.31
C TYR A 276 13.34 7.00 -15.81
N CYS A 277 13.96 6.00 -16.43
CA CYS A 277 13.70 5.62 -17.81
C CYS A 277 12.73 4.44 -17.83
N SER A 278 11.47 4.65 -18.21
CA SER A 278 10.46 3.58 -18.25
C SER A 278 10.79 2.46 -19.26
N SER A 279 11.66 2.75 -20.24
CA SER A 279 12.21 1.75 -21.16
C SER A 279 13.17 0.75 -20.51
N GLY A 280 13.63 1.03 -19.28
CA GLY A 280 14.70 0.31 -18.60
C GLY A 280 16.09 0.53 -19.20
N LYS A 281 16.22 1.36 -20.24
CA LYS A 281 17.48 1.60 -20.97
C LYS A 281 17.96 3.03 -20.76
N ARG A 282 19.18 3.17 -20.25
CA ARG A 282 19.80 4.45 -19.95
C ARG A 282 21.25 4.47 -20.40
N GLU A 283 21.68 5.55 -21.05
CA GLU A 283 23.09 5.79 -21.33
C GLU A 283 23.89 6.02 -20.04
N PRO A 284 25.15 5.60 -20.00
CA PRO A 284 26.01 5.88 -18.85
C PRO A 284 26.13 7.38 -18.60
N PHE A 285 25.90 7.77 -17.36
CA PHE A 285 26.31 9.06 -16.83
C PHE A 285 27.82 8.99 -16.53
N LYS A 286 28.65 9.70 -17.31
CA LYS A 286 30.10 9.62 -17.20
C LYS A 286 30.66 10.91 -16.62
N LYS A 287 31.47 10.77 -15.58
CA LYS A 287 32.37 11.83 -15.08
C LYS A 287 33.70 11.66 -15.79
N THR A 288 34.09 12.63 -16.62
CA THR A 288 35.39 12.56 -17.29
C THR A 288 36.51 12.99 -16.34
N GLY A 289 37.76 12.59 -16.64
CA GLY A 289 38.94 12.97 -15.85
C GLY A 289 39.24 14.48 -15.83
N TYR A 290 38.52 15.28 -16.62
CA TYR A 290 38.65 16.74 -16.69
C TYR A 290 37.52 17.48 -15.94
N GLY A 291 36.65 16.77 -15.22
CA GLY A 291 35.55 17.37 -14.46
C GLY A 291 34.31 17.71 -15.29
N GLU A 292 34.27 17.32 -16.56
CA GLU A 292 33.08 17.44 -17.39
C GLU A 292 32.12 16.27 -17.12
N ILE A 293 30.84 16.59 -16.92
CA ILE A 293 29.79 15.65 -16.55
C ILE A 293 28.73 15.69 -17.67
N TYR A 294 28.77 14.77 -18.62
CA TYR A 294 27.78 14.73 -19.70
C TYR A 294 27.27 13.32 -19.94
N GLY A 295 26.02 13.19 -20.39
CA GLY A 295 25.38 11.90 -20.65
C GLY A 295 24.13 11.65 -19.81
N GLY A 296 23.76 10.37 -19.69
CA GLY A 296 22.63 9.92 -18.86
C GLY A 296 21.28 9.77 -19.56
N SER A 297 21.18 9.97 -20.88
CA SER A 297 19.90 9.95 -21.60
C SER A 297 19.19 8.59 -21.57
N CYS A 298 17.86 8.61 -21.45
CA CYS A 298 17.00 7.47 -21.67
C CYS A 298 17.02 7.05 -23.16
N LYS A 299 16.89 5.75 -23.42
CA LYS A 299 16.88 5.17 -24.79
C LYS A 299 15.62 4.38 -25.07
N GLY A 300 15.28 4.27 -26.35
CA GLY A 300 14.05 3.62 -26.82
C GLY A 300 12.81 4.47 -26.56
N GLU A 301 11.66 3.83 -26.43
CA GLU A 301 10.41 4.48 -26.05
C GLU A 301 10.32 4.59 -24.54
N TYR A 302 10.30 5.81 -24.02
CA TYR A 302 10.25 6.10 -22.59
C TYR A 302 9.21 7.19 -22.28
N GLN A 303 8.71 7.19 -21.05
CA GLN A 303 7.81 8.22 -20.56
C GLN A 303 8.52 9.56 -20.42
N LYS A 304 7.77 10.65 -20.62
CA LYS A 304 8.22 12.01 -20.36
C LYS A 304 7.29 12.68 -19.35
N PRO A 305 7.80 13.38 -18.33
CA PRO A 305 9.21 13.49 -17.95
C PRO A 305 9.83 12.15 -17.49
N THR A 306 11.14 12.01 -17.64
CA THR A 306 11.96 10.86 -17.25
C THR A 306 12.24 10.84 -15.74
N ILE A 307 11.17 10.86 -14.93
CA ILE A 307 11.18 10.82 -13.46
C ILE A 307 10.00 9.96 -12.99
N ASN A 308 10.08 9.41 -11.78
CA ASN A 308 8.94 8.69 -11.19
C ASN A 308 7.79 9.68 -10.90
N LEU A 309 6.78 9.70 -11.77
CA LEU A 309 5.62 10.59 -11.69
C LEU A 309 4.67 10.30 -10.52
N VAL A 310 4.77 9.12 -9.89
CA VAL A 310 4.05 8.84 -8.65
C VAL A 310 4.71 9.56 -7.47
N ALA A 311 6.04 9.56 -7.43
CA ALA A 311 6.79 10.29 -6.42
C ALA A 311 6.78 11.81 -6.68
N PHE A 312 6.88 12.23 -7.95
CA PHE A 312 7.03 13.63 -8.35
C PHE A 312 5.99 14.01 -9.42
N PRO A 313 4.70 14.10 -9.05
CA PRO A 313 3.61 14.37 -9.99
C PRO A 313 3.70 15.78 -10.56
N ASN A 314 3.18 15.96 -11.78
CA ASN A 314 3.19 17.23 -12.51
C ASN A 314 4.57 17.90 -12.60
N THR A 315 5.65 17.10 -12.58
CA THR A 315 7.00 17.58 -12.89
C THR A 315 7.03 18.03 -14.36
N PRO A 316 7.49 19.24 -14.67
CA PRO A 316 7.59 19.65 -16.06
C PRO A 316 8.70 18.90 -16.81
N SER A 317 8.45 18.59 -18.08
CA SER A 317 9.43 18.04 -19.01
C SER A 317 10.42 19.13 -19.44
N SER A 318 11.32 19.51 -18.54
CA SER A 318 12.22 20.67 -18.69
C SER A 318 13.56 20.46 -17.99
N TRP A 319 14.38 21.51 -17.99
CA TRP A 319 15.69 21.55 -17.35
C TRP A 319 15.59 21.93 -15.87
N PHE A 320 16.41 21.29 -15.04
CA PHE A 320 16.49 21.52 -13.61
C PHE A 320 17.90 21.88 -13.19
N TRP A 321 18.05 22.94 -12.39
CA TRP A 321 19.34 23.38 -11.87
C TRP A 321 19.90 22.42 -10.81
N SER A 322 21.23 22.29 -10.82
CA SER A 322 22.01 21.73 -9.72
C SER A 322 22.94 22.78 -9.11
N SER A 323 23.43 22.52 -7.89
CA SER A 323 24.48 23.30 -7.22
C SER A 323 25.90 22.94 -7.67
N SER A 324 26.07 21.94 -8.54
CA SER A 324 27.40 21.51 -8.97
C SER A 324 28.07 22.59 -9.83
N PRO A 325 29.33 22.98 -9.51
CA PRO A 325 30.02 24.06 -10.20
C PRO A 325 30.39 23.66 -11.63
N TYR A 326 30.33 24.63 -12.56
CA TYR A 326 30.87 24.51 -13.91
C TYR A 326 31.92 25.60 -14.15
N ALA A 327 33.09 25.23 -14.70
CA ALA A 327 34.31 26.04 -14.67
C ALA A 327 34.30 27.29 -15.58
N ASN A 328 35.09 28.29 -15.16
CA ASN A 328 35.62 29.49 -15.86
C ASN A 328 34.66 30.60 -16.34
N TYR A 329 33.34 30.46 -16.20
CA TYR A 329 32.41 31.55 -16.51
C TYR A 329 31.46 31.78 -15.33
N GLY A 330 31.50 32.97 -14.74
CA GLY A 330 30.56 33.37 -13.69
C GLY A 330 29.11 33.14 -14.13
N GLY A 331 28.30 32.52 -13.27
CA GLY A 331 26.88 32.27 -13.50
C GLY A 331 26.52 30.96 -14.23
N SER A 332 27.44 29.98 -14.33
CA SER A 332 27.16 28.67 -14.96
C SER A 332 27.20 27.52 -13.95
N GLY A 333 26.14 26.70 -13.93
CA GLY A 333 26.04 25.45 -13.15
C GLY A 333 25.64 24.29 -14.05
N TRP A 334 25.62 23.06 -13.53
CA TRP A 334 25.10 21.92 -14.28
C TRP A 334 23.57 21.85 -14.20
N ALA A 335 22.93 21.38 -15.28
CA ALA A 335 21.50 21.18 -15.36
C ALA A 335 21.16 19.78 -15.89
N LEU A 336 20.02 19.26 -15.47
CA LEU A 336 19.48 17.97 -15.92
C LEU A 336 18.14 18.18 -16.62
N SER A 337 17.97 17.61 -17.81
CA SER A 337 16.69 17.59 -18.52
C SER A 337 15.88 16.37 -18.12
N PHE A 338 14.69 16.58 -17.56
CA PHE A 338 13.72 15.50 -17.42
C PHE A 338 12.96 15.21 -18.73
N ASP A 339 13.22 15.91 -19.84
CA ASP A 339 12.67 15.49 -21.13
C ASP A 339 13.29 14.17 -21.61
N CYS A 340 14.57 13.96 -21.32
CA CYS A 340 15.31 12.80 -21.81
C CYS A 340 16.33 12.23 -20.82
N GLY A 341 16.47 12.79 -19.62
CA GLY A 341 17.43 12.37 -18.59
C GLY A 341 18.87 12.83 -18.84
N TYR A 342 19.08 13.76 -19.77
CA TYR A 342 20.42 14.23 -20.19
C TYR A 342 20.95 15.35 -19.29
N VAL A 343 22.24 15.30 -18.99
CA VAL A 343 22.95 16.30 -18.19
C VAL A 343 23.86 17.16 -19.07
N VAL A 344 23.77 18.48 -18.90
CA VAL A 344 24.53 19.49 -19.65
C VAL A 344 24.93 20.69 -18.79
N PRO A 345 25.89 21.53 -19.22
CA PRO A 345 26.11 22.83 -18.62
C PRO A 345 24.87 23.73 -18.85
N GLY A 346 24.32 24.32 -17.79
CA GLY A 346 23.05 25.07 -17.89
C GLY A 346 23.13 26.38 -18.69
N LYS A 347 24.33 26.87 -19.03
CA LYS A 347 24.54 27.97 -19.97
C LYS A 347 24.04 27.63 -21.38
N GLU A 348 24.07 26.36 -21.77
CA GLU A 348 23.60 25.89 -23.09
C GLU A 348 22.07 26.02 -23.25
N ASN A 349 21.33 26.21 -22.15
CA ASN A 349 19.86 26.37 -22.16
C ASN A 349 19.39 27.82 -21.92
N GLY A 350 20.21 28.82 -22.28
CA GLY A 350 19.86 30.23 -22.05
C GLY A 350 19.86 30.65 -20.58
N GLY A 351 20.39 29.80 -19.69
CA GLY A 351 20.59 30.13 -18.28
C GLY A 351 19.32 30.18 -17.44
N ILE A 352 18.20 29.58 -17.88
CA ILE A 352 16.96 29.52 -17.11
C ILE A 352 16.48 28.08 -16.95
N CYS A 353 16.33 27.61 -15.71
CA CYS A 353 15.88 26.25 -15.38
C CYS A 353 14.92 26.27 -14.18
N GLN A 354 14.23 25.16 -13.97
CA GLN A 354 13.37 24.94 -12.81
C GLN A 354 14.16 24.37 -11.64
N LEU A 355 13.58 24.39 -10.44
CA LEU A 355 14.24 23.92 -9.22
C LEU A 355 13.45 22.77 -8.58
N ARG A 356 14.18 21.82 -8.02
CA ARG A 356 13.67 20.81 -7.10
C ARG A 356 14.66 20.71 -5.96
N LEU A 357 14.23 21.10 -4.76
CA LEU A 357 15.14 21.20 -3.62
C LEU A 357 15.27 19.86 -2.90
N VAL A 358 16.42 19.71 -2.25
CA VAL A 358 16.78 18.53 -1.47
C VAL A 358 17.34 18.97 -0.13
N ARG A 359 17.29 18.07 0.85
CA ARG A 359 17.97 18.17 2.14
C ARG A 359 18.49 16.79 2.56
N ALA A 360 19.33 16.74 3.58
CA ALA A 360 19.72 15.48 4.19
C ALA A 360 18.49 14.82 4.85
N GLY A 361 18.33 13.51 4.70
CA GLY A 361 17.31 12.77 5.44
C GLY A 361 17.67 12.63 6.92
N GLN A 362 16.66 12.33 7.72
CA GLN A 362 16.76 12.13 9.17
C GLN A 362 17.10 10.69 9.53
#